data_AF-A0A1C5Z3J4-F1
#
_entry.id   AF-A0A1C5Z3J4-F1
#
_cell.length_a   1.000
_cell.length_b   1.000
_cell.length_c   1.000
_cell.angle_alpha   90.00
_cell.angle_beta   90.00
_cell.angle_gamma   90.00
#
_symmetry.space_group_name_H-M   'P 1'
#
loop_
_entity.id
_entity.type
_entity.pdbx_description
1 polymer ?
#
loop_
_entity_poly.entity_id
_entity_poly.type
_entity_poly.pdbx_seq_one_letter_code
_entity_poly.pdbx_strand_id
1 'polypeptide(L)'
;MESNGKFTLIVFNTCTREYEEVMVTEEVYRTYCRTRWNIKDNDQSFFDHEIQTSGMIGSQDGTYENFREFIDAINTPEHIILEQMKKEALYQAISALPAADQALVQGLFFKGQSELDYAREIGVSQPAVHKRKVRILKSLKKLLEN
;
A
#
# COMPACT_ATOMS: atom_id res chain seq x y z
N MET A 1 -1.04 48.11 43.83
CA MET A 1 -2.40 48.21 43.29
C MET A 1 -2.90 46.78 43.16
N GLU A 2 -3.56 46.29 44.21
CA GLU A 2 -4.16 44.96 44.21
C GLU A 2 -5.39 45.02 43.31
N SER A 3 -5.29 44.42 42.12
CA SER A 3 -6.47 44.21 41.28
C SER A 3 -7.42 43.29 42.04
N ASN A 4 -8.53 43.83 42.51
CA ASN A 4 -9.59 43.13 43.23
C ASN A 4 -10.41 42.23 42.26
N GLY A 5 -9.70 41.45 41.43
CA GLY A 5 -10.28 40.48 40.51
C GLY A 5 -10.61 39.23 41.29
N LYS A 6 -11.87 38.82 41.28
CA LYS A 6 -12.26 37.50 41.79
C LYS A 6 -11.72 36.45 40.82
N PHE A 7 -10.73 35.67 41.24
CA PHE A 7 -10.19 34.56 40.44
C PHE A 7 -10.92 33.27 40.81
N THR A 8 -11.48 32.58 39.83
CA THR A 8 -12.20 31.31 40.01
C THR A 8 -11.55 30.20 39.19
N LEU A 9 -11.58 28.99 39.74
CA LEU A 9 -11.16 27.77 39.05
C LEU A 9 -12.26 26.72 39.16
N ILE A 10 -12.45 25.95 38.08
CA ILE A 10 -13.32 24.79 38.08
C ILE A 10 -12.50 23.59 38.57
N VAL A 11 -12.89 22.99 39.67
CA VAL A 11 -12.20 21.86 40.31
C VAL A 11 -13.16 20.68 40.43
N PHE A 12 -12.66 19.47 40.17
CA PHE A 12 -13.43 18.25 40.39
C PHE A 12 -13.44 17.89 41.88
N ASN A 13 -14.61 17.90 42.50
CA ASN A 13 -14.78 17.52 43.89
C ASN A 13 -14.93 16.01 43.99
N THR A 14 -13.99 15.34 44.68
CA THR A 14 -13.97 13.87 44.79
C THR A 14 -15.03 13.30 45.73
N CYS A 15 -15.60 14.14 46.61
CA CYS A 15 -16.66 13.75 47.53
C CYS A 15 -18.04 13.78 46.86
N THR A 16 -18.31 14.81 46.04
CA THR A 16 -19.58 14.97 45.30
C THR A 16 -19.53 14.34 43.91
N ARG A 17 -18.33 14.08 43.38
CA ARG A 17 -18.05 13.65 41.99
C ARG A 17 -18.54 14.63 40.93
N GLU A 18 -18.59 15.91 41.28
CA GLU A 18 -19.04 16.99 40.40
C GLU A 18 -17.96 18.08 40.26
N TYR A 19 -18.09 18.90 39.22
CA TYR A 19 -17.21 20.04 39.00
C TYR A 19 -17.80 21.29 39.67
N GLU A 20 -17.00 21.93 40.51
CA GLU A 20 -17.41 23.08 41.31
C GLU A 20 -16.49 24.27 41.03
N GLU A 21 -17.07 25.48 40.99
CA GLU A 21 -16.31 26.72 40.86
C GLU A 21 -15.84 27.21 42.23
N VAL A 22 -14.53 27.28 42.42
CA VAL A 22 -13.90 27.68 43.68
C VAL A 22 -13.17 29.00 43.48
N MET A 23 -13.43 29.97 44.36
CA MET A 23 -12.66 31.21 44.41
C MET A 23 -11.27 30.94 44.99
N VAL A 24 -10.24 31.40 44.28
CA VAL A 24 -8.84 31.19 44.63
C VAL A 24 -8.06 32.50 44.66
N THR A 25 -6.86 32.46 45.22
CA THR A 25 -5.93 33.58 45.16
C THR A 25 -5.34 33.72 43.76
N GLU A 26 -4.86 34.92 43.43
CA GLU A 26 -4.25 35.21 42.14
C GLU A 26 -3.04 34.31 41.83
N GLU A 27 -2.22 34.02 42.83
CA GLU A 27 -1.03 33.16 42.70
C GLU A 27 -1.41 31.73 42.28
N VAL A 28 -2.45 31.16 42.91
CA VAL A 28 -2.96 29.83 42.61
C VAL A 28 -3.55 29.80 41.20
N TYR A 29 -4.35 30.81 40.84
CA TYR A 29 -4.93 30.93 39.51
C TYR A 29 -3.87 31.00 38.40
N ARG A 30 -2.86 31.85 38.59
CA ARG A 30 -1.77 32.02 37.62
C ARG A 30 -0.96 30.73 37.46
N THR A 31 -0.64 30.06 38.56
CA THR A 31 0.11 28.80 38.54
C THR A 31 -0.67 27.71 37.82
N TYR A 32 -1.96 27.54 38.15
CA TYR A 32 -2.83 26.58 37.50
C TYR A 32 -2.93 26.83 35.98
N CYS A 33 -3.14 28.08 35.57
CA CYS A 33 -3.21 28.44 34.15
C CYS A 33 -1.92 28.14 33.41
N ARG A 34 -0.76 28.42 34.01
CA ARG A 34 0.56 28.11 33.41
C ARG A 34 0.77 26.62 33.27
N THR A 35 0.47 25.84 34.31
CA THR A 35 0.57 24.38 34.25
C THR A 35 -0.35 23.81 33.17
N ARG A 36 -1.60 24.29 33.09
CA ARG A 36 -2.54 23.87 32.04
C ARG A 36 -2.02 24.19 30.64
N TRP A 37 -1.41 25.37 30.46
CA TRP A 37 -0.81 25.75 29.19
C TRP A 37 0.38 24.85 28.85
N ASN A 38 1.28 24.60 29.80
CA ASN A 38 2.43 23.72 29.62
C ASN A 38 2.01 22.29 29.26
N ILE A 39 0.98 21.73 29.90
CA ILE A 39 0.44 20.41 29.57
C ILE A 39 -0.08 20.40 28.14
N LYS A 40 -0.89 21.41 27.77
CA LYS A 40 -1.44 21.50 26.41
C LYS A 40 -0.34 21.66 25.35
N ASP A 41 0.67 22.47 25.63
CA ASP A 41 1.80 22.72 24.73
C ASP A 41 2.67 21.46 24.56
N ASN A 42 2.94 20.77 25.68
CA ASN A 42 3.67 19.51 25.67
C ASN A 42 2.89 18.40 24.95
N ASP A 43 1.59 18.26 25.23
CA ASP A 43 0.71 17.30 24.54
C ASP A 43 0.74 17.60 23.04
N GLN A 44 0.53 18.85 22.62
CA GLN A 44 0.56 19.22 21.20
C GLN A 44 1.91 18.89 20.55
N SER A 45 3.02 19.22 21.23
CA SER A 45 4.37 18.89 20.75
C SER A 45 4.59 17.38 20.63
N PHE A 46 4.07 16.59 21.57
CA PHE A 46 4.11 15.13 21.54
C PHE A 46 3.32 14.57 20.35
N PHE A 47 2.13 15.09 20.05
CA PHE A 47 1.34 14.71 18.86
C PHE A 47 2.00 15.13 17.54
N ASP A 48 2.71 16.26 17.51
CA ASP A 48 3.32 16.78 16.28
C ASP A 48 4.62 16.04 15.90
N HIS A 49 5.31 15.41 16.86
CA HIS A 49 6.67 14.88 16.66
C HIS A 49 6.85 13.38 16.92
N GLU A 50 5.86 12.68 17.50
CA GLU A 50 6.00 11.27 17.85
C GLU A 50 4.97 10.38 17.15
N ILE A 51 5.39 9.20 16.68
CA ILE A 51 4.50 8.19 16.14
C ILE A 51 3.76 7.54 17.31
N GLN A 52 2.47 7.88 17.48
CA GLN A 52 1.70 7.41 18.62
C GLN A 52 1.34 5.93 18.53
N THR A 53 2.10 5.11 19.26
CA THR A 53 1.77 3.69 19.49
C THR A 53 0.49 3.52 20.31
N SER A 54 0.15 4.48 21.19
CA SER A 54 -1.10 4.49 21.97
C SER A 54 -2.36 4.79 21.15
N GLY A 55 -2.21 5.37 19.95
CA GLY A 55 -3.29 5.53 18.98
C GLY A 55 -3.51 4.30 18.09
N MET A 56 -2.66 3.27 18.23
CA MET A 56 -2.83 2.02 17.50
C MET A 56 -3.99 1.24 18.12
N ILE A 57 -5.11 1.22 17.42
CA ILE A 57 -6.17 0.25 17.68
C ILE A 57 -5.64 -1.09 17.18
N GLY A 58 -4.95 -1.81 18.05
CA GLY A 58 -4.68 -3.23 17.83
C GLY A 58 -6.03 -3.95 17.80
N SER A 59 -6.48 -4.34 16.60
CA SER A 59 -7.76 -5.01 16.44
C SER A 59 -7.68 -6.43 17.03
N GLN A 60 -8.70 -6.79 17.81
CA GLN A 60 -8.91 -8.16 18.31
C GLN A 60 -9.31 -9.13 17.17
N ASP A 61 -9.52 -8.60 15.97
CA ASP A 61 -10.15 -9.28 14.84
C ASP A 61 -9.14 -9.61 13.72
N GLY A 62 -7.85 -9.35 13.93
CA GLY A 62 -6.79 -9.67 12.96
C GLY A 62 -6.77 -8.77 11.72
N THR A 63 -7.47 -7.64 11.75
CA THR A 63 -7.33 -6.60 10.73
C THR A 63 -5.96 -5.96 10.88
N TYR A 64 -5.10 -6.23 9.89
CA TYR A 64 -3.75 -5.73 9.76
C TYR A 64 -3.66 -4.26 10.14
N GLU A 65 -2.58 -3.92 10.82
CA GLU A 65 -2.26 -2.54 11.12
C GLU A 65 -2.18 -1.76 9.81
N ASN A 66 -3.05 -0.74 9.64
CA ASN A 66 -3.20 0.06 8.42
C ASN A 66 -1.99 0.97 8.15
N PHE A 67 -0.78 0.55 8.53
CA PHE A 67 0.43 1.22 8.11
C PHE A 67 0.59 1.03 6.62
N ARG A 68 0.68 2.14 5.89
CA ARG A 68 0.96 2.16 4.44
C ARG A 68 2.18 1.30 4.07
N GLU A 69 3.10 1.12 5.01
CA GLU A 69 4.34 0.34 4.87
C GLU A 69 4.10 -1.17 4.78
N PHE A 70 2.97 -1.69 5.28
CA PHE A 70 2.61 -3.12 5.21
C PHE A 70 1.52 -3.43 4.19
N ILE A 71 0.97 -2.40 3.51
CA ILE A 71 0.04 -2.59 2.41
C ILE A 71 0.86 -2.90 1.15
N ASP A 72 1.07 -4.19 0.87
CA ASP A 72 1.64 -4.62 -0.40
C ASP A 72 0.58 -4.57 -1.51
N ALA A 73 0.43 -3.40 -2.13
CA ALA A 73 -0.48 -3.19 -3.25
C ALA A 73 -0.07 -3.96 -4.53
N ILE A 74 1.15 -4.52 -4.57
CA ILE A 74 1.69 -5.20 -5.75
C ILE A 74 1.48 -6.71 -5.62
N ASN A 75 1.80 -7.31 -4.47
CA ASN A 75 1.67 -8.75 -4.24
C ASN A 75 0.38 -9.11 -3.48
N THR A 76 -0.74 -8.49 -3.82
CA THR A 76 -2.01 -8.91 -3.25
C THR A 76 -2.36 -10.33 -3.75
N PRO A 77 -3.07 -11.15 -2.94
CA PRO A 77 -3.52 -12.47 -3.37
C PRO A 77 -4.29 -12.43 -4.70
N GLU A 78 -5.13 -11.41 -4.91
CA GLU A 78 -5.88 -11.22 -6.15
C GLU A 78 -4.95 -10.98 -7.34
N HIS A 79 -3.92 -10.16 -7.17
CA HIS A 79 -2.96 -9.89 -8.24
C HIS A 79 -2.13 -11.13 -8.60
N ILE A 80 -1.67 -11.87 -7.59
CA ILE A 80 -0.92 -13.12 -7.77
C ILE A 80 -1.76 -14.15 -8.53
N ILE A 81 -3.02 -14.35 -8.12
CA ILE A 81 -3.94 -15.28 -8.79
C ILE A 81 -4.20 -14.83 -10.23
N LEU A 82 -4.42 -13.53 -10.46
CA LEU A 82 -4.66 -12.99 -11.80
C LEU A 82 -3.46 -13.21 -12.73
N GLU A 83 -2.24 -12.93 -12.27
CA GLU A 83 -1.02 -13.17 -13.05
C GLU A 83 -0.83 -14.66 -13.36
N GLN A 84 -1.13 -15.54 -12.40
CA GLN A 84 -1.10 -16.98 -12.62
C GLN A 84 -2.12 -17.43 -13.66
N MET A 85 -3.36 -16.93 -13.61
CA MET A 85 -4.39 -17.21 -14.61
C MET A 85 -4.00 -16.74 -16.00
N LYS A 86 -3.42 -15.53 -16.13
CA LYS A 86 -2.91 -15.03 -17.42
C LYS A 86 -1.81 -15.92 -17.98
N LYS A 87 -0.89 -16.37 -17.13
CA LYS A 87 0.21 -17.26 -17.52
C LYS A 87 -0.32 -18.61 -18.00
N GLU A 88 -1.28 -19.19 -17.31
CA GLU A 88 -1.94 -20.43 -17.71
C GLU A 88 -2.67 -20.28 -19.05
N ALA A 89 -3.44 -19.21 -19.23
CA ALA A 89 -4.11 -18.91 -20.50
C ALA A 89 -3.11 -18.76 -21.66
N LEU A 90 -1.97 -18.12 -21.43
CA LEU A 90 -0.90 -18.00 -22.42
C LEU A 90 -0.31 -19.36 -22.80
N TYR A 91 -0.03 -20.24 -21.82
CA TYR A 91 0.46 -21.59 -22.12
C TYR A 91 -0.55 -22.41 -22.91
N GLN A 92 -1.84 -22.32 -22.56
CA GLN A 92 -2.91 -22.96 -23.31
C GLN A 92 -2.98 -22.44 -24.76
N ALA A 93 -2.92 -21.11 -24.95
CA ALA A 93 -2.91 -20.52 -26.28
C ALA A 93 -1.69 -20.95 -27.12
N ILE A 94 -0.50 -21.06 -26.51
CA ILE A 94 0.71 -21.56 -27.17
C ILE A 94 0.56 -23.05 -27.54
N SER A 95 -0.07 -23.87 -26.68
CA SER A 95 -0.31 -25.28 -26.95
C SER A 95 -1.29 -25.54 -28.10
N ALA A 96 -2.20 -24.59 -28.35
CA ALA A 96 -3.15 -24.66 -29.46
C ALA A 96 -2.54 -24.25 -30.82
N LEU A 97 -1.31 -23.73 -30.84
CA LEU A 97 -0.62 -23.39 -32.09
C LEU A 97 -0.20 -24.65 -32.85
N PRO A 98 -0.07 -24.56 -34.20
CA PRO A 98 0.57 -25.61 -34.98
C PRO A 98 1.98 -25.91 -34.46
N ALA A 99 2.42 -27.18 -34.51
CA ALA A 99 3.71 -27.62 -33.96
C ALA A 99 4.90 -26.78 -34.43
N ALA A 100 4.92 -26.38 -35.70
CA ALA A 100 5.98 -25.55 -36.26
C ALA A 100 5.94 -24.08 -35.80
N ASP A 101 4.77 -23.56 -35.43
CA ASP A 101 4.63 -22.23 -34.81
C ASP A 101 5.01 -22.28 -33.32
N GLN A 102 4.64 -23.35 -32.61
CA GLN A 102 5.05 -23.60 -31.24
C GLN A 102 6.58 -23.72 -31.12
N ALA A 103 7.22 -24.46 -32.03
CA ALA A 103 8.68 -24.61 -32.09
C ALA A 103 9.39 -23.26 -32.27
N LEU A 104 8.83 -22.38 -33.12
CA LEU A 104 9.36 -21.03 -33.31
C LEU A 104 9.27 -20.19 -32.04
N VAL A 105 8.14 -20.24 -31.34
CA VAL A 105 7.96 -19.54 -30.05
C VAL A 105 8.93 -20.06 -29.00
N GLN A 106 9.10 -21.38 -28.91
CA GLN A 106 10.07 -22.02 -28.01
C GLN A 106 11.51 -21.59 -28.31
N GLY A 107 11.92 -21.62 -29.57
CA GLY A 107 13.25 -21.19 -30.00
C GLY A 107 13.55 -19.74 -29.62
N LEU A 108 12.65 -18.83 -29.99
CA LEU A 108 12.86 -17.39 -29.79
C LEU A 108 12.77 -16.97 -28.31
N PHE A 109 11.71 -17.37 -27.60
CA PHE A 109 11.38 -16.78 -26.30
C PHE A 109 11.80 -17.62 -25.09
N PHE A 110 11.99 -18.93 -25.25
CA PHE A 110 12.40 -19.82 -24.15
C PHE A 110 13.88 -20.19 -24.24
N LYS A 111 14.40 -20.39 -25.46
CA LYS A 111 15.81 -20.74 -25.70
C LYS A 111 16.68 -19.52 -26.05
N GLY A 112 16.09 -18.36 -26.31
CA GLY A 112 16.81 -17.14 -26.65
C GLY A 112 17.51 -17.17 -28.01
N GLN A 113 17.08 -18.03 -28.93
CA GLN A 113 17.64 -18.14 -30.27
C GLN A 113 17.29 -16.89 -31.10
N SER A 114 18.21 -16.39 -31.92
CA SER A 114 17.92 -15.27 -32.82
C SER A 114 17.04 -15.72 -33.99
N GLU A 115 16.29 -14.79 -34.59
CA GLU A 115 15.50 -15.10 -35.80
C GLU A 115 16.39 -15.60 -36.95
N LEU A 116 17.63 -15.09 -37.04
CA LEU A 116 18.58 -15.47 -38.06
C LEU A 116 19.07 -16.91 -37.87
N ASP A 117 19.41 -17.28 -36.64
CA ASP A 117 19.89 -18.63 -36.33
C ASP A 117 18.77 -19.65 -36.49
N TYR A 118 17.55 -19.30 -36.06
CA TYR A 118 16.38 -20.14 -36.30
C TYR A 118 16.11 -20.30 -37.80
N ALA A 119 16.20 -19.22 -38.58
CA ALA A 119 16.00 -19.27 -40.04
C ALA A 119 17.02 -20.19 -40.74
N ARG A 120 18.29 -20.14 -40.31
CA ARG A 120 19.36 -21.03 -40.81
C ARG A 120 19.07 -22.50 -40.50
N GLU A 121 18.61 -22.79 -39.28
CA GLU A 121 18.29 -24.16 -38.85
C GLU A 121 17.19 -24.79 -39.69
N ILE A 122 16.14 -24.03 -40.01
CA ILE A 122 15.01 -24.53 -40.81
C ILE A 122 15.15 -24.29 -42.33
N GLY A 123 16.26 -23.70 -42.77
CA GLY A 123 16.55 -23.47 -44.19
C GLY A 123 15.67 -22.40 -44.86
N VAL A 124 15.22 -21.37 -44.14
CA VAL A 124 14.41 -20.26 -44.69
C VAL A 124 15.11 -18.91 -44.52
N SER A 125 14.54 -17.86 -45.13
CA SER A 125 15.06 -16.51 -44.96
C SER A 125 14.59 -15.88 -43.63
N GLN A 126 15.44 -15.06 -43.01
CA GLN A 126 15.10 -14.35 -41.77
C GLN A 126 13.80 -13.50 -41.89
N PRO A 127 13.51 -12.81 -43.00
CA PRO A 127 12.23 -12.11 -43.17
C PRO A 127 11.01 -13.03 -43.15
N ALA A 128 11.14 -14.29 -43.58
CA ALA A 128 10.05 -15.27 -43.49
C ALA A 128 9.76 -15.65 -42.04
N VAL A 129 10.81 -15.86 -41.22
CA VAL A 129 10.68 -16.08 -39.77
C VAL A 129 10.06 -14.88 -39.09
N HIS A 130 10.48 -13.66 -39.44
CA HIS A 130 9.92 -12.43 -38.88
C HIS A 130 8.41 -12.30 -39.15
N LYS A 131 7.98 -12.46 -40.41
CA LYS A 131 6.54 -12.44 -40.77
C LYS A 131 5.75 -13.50 -40.00
N ARG A 132 6.32 -14.69 -39.85
CA ARG A 132 5.72 -15.80 -39.10
C ARG A 132 5.56 -15.45 -37.61
N LYS A 133 6.60 -14.91 -36.98
CA LYS A 133 6.58 -14.43 -35.59
C LYS A 133 5.47 -13.39 -35.38
N VAL A 134 5.42 -12.36 -36.22
CA VAL A 134 4.42 -11.29 -36.11
C VAL A 134 2.99 -11.84 -36.22
N ARG A 135 2.75 -12.78 -37.14
CA ARG A 135 1.45 -13.45 -37.28
C ARG A 135 1.08 -14.23 -36.02
N ILE A 136 2.02 -15.01 -35.46
CA ILE A 136 1.78 -15.79 -34.24
C ILE A 136 1.44 -14.87 -33.06
N LEU A 137 2.21 -13.80 -32.85
CA LEU A 137 1.94 -12.84 -31.78
C LEU A 137 0.56 -12.20 -31.91
N LYS A 138 0.13 -11.87 -33.14
CA LYS A 138 -1.22 -11.36 -33.39
C LYS A 138 -2.30 -12.39 -33.07
N SER A 139 -2.09 -13.65 -33.41
CA SER A 139 -3.02 -14.73 -33.09
C SER A 139 -3.11 -14.98 -31.58
N LEU A 140 -1.96 -15.03 -30.88
CA LEU A 140 -1.92 -15.19 -29.43
C LEU A 140 -2.61 -14.04 -28.71
N LYS A 141 -2.37 -12.79 -29.16
CA LYS A 141 -3.06 -11.62 -28.63
C LYS A 141 -4.59 -11.75 -28.76
N LYS A 142 -5.07 -12.14 -29.94
CA LYS A 142 -6.51 -12.34 -30.18
C LYS A 142 -7.12 -13.45 -29.31
N LEU A 143 -6.37 -14.52 -29.03
CA LEU A 143 -6.82 -15.61 -28.17
C LEU A 143 -6.92 -15.21 -26.69
N LEU A 144 -6.13 -14.22 -26.26
CA LEU A 144 -6.07 -13.76 -24.87
C LEU A 144 -6.94 -12.52 -24.58
N GLU A 145 -7.34 -11.78 -25.62
CA GLU A 145 -8.25 -10.63 -25.52
C GLU A 145 -9.73 -11.02 -25.70
N ASN A 146 -10.01 -12.27 -26.08
CA ASN A 146 -11.35 -12.86 -26.08
C ASN A 146 -11.72 -13.35 -24.68
#